data_AF-A0A2N2KBB2-F1
#
_entry.id   AF-A0A2N2KBB2-F1
#
_cell.length_a   1.000
_cell.length_b   1.000
_cell.length_c   1.000
_cell.angle_alpha   90.00
_cell.angle_beta   90.00
_cell.angle_gamma   90.00
#
_symmetry.space_group_name_H-M   'P 1'
#
loop_
_entity.id
_entity.type
_entity.pdbx_description
1 polymer ?
#
loop_
_entity_poly.entity_id
_entity_poly.type
_entity_poly.pdbx_seq_one_letter_code
_entity_poly.pdbx_strand_id
1 'polypeptide(L)'
;MFNRQSSIADHDRQAGGARRRRTEKGIRLCFFTIGSASIITLSLIMLFLFMEGIPIFSRVSITDFIFGRLWYPTSDPGRFGIFPLIIASMSVTAVASLISVPLGVMTAIYLAEIASPRLREVVKPLVELLAALPSVVIGFFGMVVVAPFLQDALNLAVGLNLFNAALMLAFMSVPTICSISEDAVFSVPKELKEASLALGATRWETIWRVVVPASVSGISTAVILGMSRAIGETMVVLMVAGGAAMIPGSIFDPVRPMPASIAAEMAEAPFRGDHYYALFATGIVLFVFTLIFNLVADHVSHRYRQVGAATL
;
A
#
# COMPACT_ATOMS: atom_id res chain seq x y z
N MET A 1 -63.20 6.71 -30.97
CA MET A 1 -62.59 5.66 -30.13
C MET A 1 -61.05 5.70 -30.10
N PHE A 2 -60.37 6.34 -31.05
CA PHE A 2 -58.90 6.40 -31.15
C PHE A 2 -58.17 7.39 -30.22
N ASN A 3 -58.87 8.29 -29.52
CA ASN A 3 -58.22 9.38 -28.74
C ASN A 3 -58.06 9.08 -27.23
N ARG A 4 -58.53 7.92 -26.74
CA ARG A 4 -58.41 7.52 -25.33
C ARG A 4 -57.22 6.59 -25.04
N GLN A 5 -56.70 5.90 -26.06
CA GLN A 5 -55.56 4.98 -25.90
C GLN A 5 -54.20 5.69 -25.90
N SER A 6 -54.07 6.86 -26.53
CA SER A 6 -52.85 7.69 -26.47
C SER A 6 -52.64 8.33 -25.09
N SER A 7 -53.71 8.77 -24.43
CA SER A 7 -53.65 9.45 -23.12
C SER A 7 -53.26 8.54 -21.95
N ILE A 8 -53.56 7.23 -22.04
CA ILE A 8 -53.19 6.24 -21.02
C ILE A 8 -51.72 5.82 -21.18
N ALA A 9 -51.24 5.67 -22.43
CA ALA A 9 -49.84 5.34 -22.70
C ALA A 9 -48.85 6.46 -22.31
N ASP A 10 -49.27 7.73 -22.38
CA ASP A 10 -48.44 8.86 -21.93
C ASP A 10 -48.41 9.01 -20.39
N HIS A 11 -49.48 8.66 -19.68
CA HIS A 11 -49.50 8.66 -18.20
C HIS A 11 -48.56 7.59 -17.61
N ASP A 12 -48.53 6.39 -18.19
CA ASP A 12 -47.64 5.31 -17.73
C ASP A 12 -46.14 5.60 -18.01
N ARG A 13 -45.83 6.28 -19.13
CA ARG A 13 -44.47 6.75 -19.44
C ARG A 13 -44.00 7.86 -18.49
N GLN A 14 -44.89 8.78 -18.10
CA GLN A 14 -44.56 9.85 -17.15
C GLN A 14 -44.40 9.33 -15.70
N ALA A 15 -45.21 8.36 -15.28
CA ALA A 15 -45.12 7.75 -13.95
C ALA A 15 -43.83 6.93 -13.73
N GLY A 16 -43.38 6.19 -14.76
CA GLY A 16 -42.10 5.46 -14.73
C GLY A 16 -40.87 6.39 -14.63
N GLY A 17 -40.92 7.56 -15.28
CA GLY A 17 -39.87 8.57 -15.21
C GLY A 17 -39.74 9.23 -13.83
N ALA A 18 -40.86 9.48 -13.14
CA ALA A 18 -40.86 10.06 -11.80
C ALA A 18 -40.31 9.09 -10.73
N ARG A 19 -40.67 7.81 -10.81
CA ARG A 19 -40.12 6.75 -9.93
C ARG A 19 -38.62 6.57 -10.15
N ARG A 20 -38.18 6.50 -11.42
CA ARG A 20 -36.76 6.42 -11.79
C ARG A 20 -35.95 7.63 -11.30
N ARG A 21 -36.46 8.87 -11.47
CA ARG A 21 -35.81 10.08 -10.95
C ARG A 21 -35.72 10.14 -9.42
N ARG A 22 -36.73 9.61 -8.69
CA ARG A 22 -36.65 9.48 -7.22
C ARG A 22 -35.62 8.44 -6.79
N THR A 23 -35.55 7.30 -7.48
CA THR A 23 -34.53 6.27 -7.23
C THR A 23 -33.12 6.81 -7.54
N GLU A 24 -32.92 7.51 -8.65
CA GLU A 24 -31.64 8.15 -9.00
C GLU A 24 -31.21 9.21 -7.99
N LYS A 25 -32.15 10.04 -7.50
CA LYS A 25 -31.88 11.00 -6.41
C LYS A 25 -31.54 10.29 -5.11
N GLY A 26 -32.23 9.20 -4.77
CA GLY A 26 -31.94 8.40 -3.58
C GLY A 26 -30.56 7.77 -3.63
N ILE A 27 -30.17 7.17 -4.75
CA ILE A 27 -28.83 6.60 -4.97
C ILE A 27 -27.76 7.68 -4.89
N ARG A 28 -27.98 8.84 -5.55
CA ARG A 28 -27.04 9.96 -5.52
C ARG A 28 -26.86 10.51 -4.11
N LEU A 29 -27.95 10.68 -3.35
CA LEU A 29 -27.88 11.12 -1.96
C LEU A 29 -27.15 10.11 -1.09
N CYS A 30 -27.40 8.80 -1.29
CA CYS A 30 -26.72 7.73 -0.57
C CYS A 30 -25.20 7.73 -0.84
N PHE A 31 -24.76 7.79 -2.10
CA PHE A 31 -23.33 7.88 -2.40
C PHE A 31 -22.71 9.18 -1.88
N PHE A 32 -23.44 10.30 -1.92
CA PHE A 32 -22.97 11.56 -1.38
C PHE A 32 -22.79 11.51 0.14
N THR A 33 -23.73 10.91 0.88
CA THR A 33 -23.62 10.77 2.34
C THR A 33 -22.49 9.82 2.73
N ILE A 34 -22.33 8.69 2.04
CA ILE A 34 -21.23 7.74 2.29
C ILE A 34 -19.87 8.39 2.01
N GLY A 35 -19.73 9.07 0.86
CA GLY A 35 -18.51 9.78 0.50
C GLY A 35 -18.17 10.89 1.50
N SER A 36 -19.16 11.71 1.85
CA SER A 36 -18.97 12.79 2.84
C SER A 36 -18.62 12.25 4.23
N ALA A 37 -19.30 11.20 4.69
CA ALA A 37 -19.01 10.56 5.98
C ALA A 37 -17.60 9.97 6.04
N SER A 38 -17.12 9.39 4.94
CA SER A 38 -15.75 8.85 4.82
C SER A 38 -14.71 9.97 4.95
N ILE A 39 -14.90 11.09 4.23
CA ILE A 39 -14.01 12.25 4.29
C ILE A 39 -14.01 12.88 5.69
N ILE A 40 -15.19 13.04 6.31
CA ILE A 40 -15.32 13.58 7.66
C ILE A 40 -14.60 12.68 8.66
N THR A 41 -14.79 11.36 8.58
CA THR A 41 -14.15 10.41 9.49
C THR A 41 -12.63 10.47 9.37
N LEU A 42 -12.08 10.47 8.15
CA LEU A 42 -10.64 10.59 7.92
C LEU A 42 -10.10 11.93 8.45
N SER A 43 -10.85 13.01 8.23
CA SER A 43 -10.50 14.35 8.73
C SER A 43 -10.48 14.39 10.26
N LEU A 44 -11.46 13.75 10.92
CA LEU A 44 -11.51 13.66 12.39
C LEU A 44 -10.35 12.83 12.95
N ILE A 45 -10.01 11.69 12.33
CA ILE A 45 -8.84 10.89 12.72
C ILE A 45 -7.56 11.73 12.60
N MET A 46 -7.42 12.46 11.48
CA MET A 46 -6.29 13.35 11.27
C MET A 46 -6.25 14.45 12.35
N LEU A 47 -7.34 15.16 12.59
CA LEU A 47 -7.40 16.22 13.60
C LEU A 47 -7.09 15.67 15.01
N PHE A 48 -7.62 14.50 15.36
CA PHE A 48 -7.32 13.83 16.62
C PHE A 48 -5.83 13.50 16.76
N LEU A 49 -5.22 12.96 15.70
CA LEU A 49 -3.79 12.65 15.65
C LEU A 49 -2.93 13.90 15.91
N PHE A 50 -3.25 15.03 15.28
CA PHE A 50 -2.54 16.30 15.50
C PHE A 50 -2.78 16.87 16.91
N MET A 51 -4.03 16.82 17.39
CA MET A 51 -4.40 17.35 18.70
C MET A 51 -3.68 16.62 19.84
N GLU A 52 -3.55 15.30 19.75
CA GLU A 52 -2.83 14.50 20.75
C GLU A 52 -1.31 14.49 20.51
N GLY A 53 -0.81 14.65 19.29
CA GLY A 53 0.64 14.60 19.04
C GLY A 53 1.39 15.91 19.30
N ILE A 54 0.77 17.08 19.08
CA ILE A 54 1.44 18.39 19.25
C ILE A 54 1.92 18.68 20.69
N PRO A 55 1.21 18.31 21.78
CA PRO A 55 1.60 18.62 23.15
C PRO A 55 3.02 18.22 23.56
N ILE A 56 3.59 17.16 22.99
CA ILE A 56 4.95 16.69 23.32
C ILE A 56 6.02 17.75 23.03
N PHE A 57 5.78 18.64 22.05
CA PHE A 57 6.76 19.65 21.63
C PHE A 57 6.92 20.80 22.63
N SER A 58 6.11 20.83 23.68
CA SER A 58 6.35 21.67 24.86
C SER A 58 7.46 21.13 25.77
N ARG A 59 7.80 19.84 25.66
CA ARG A 59 8.80 19.14 26.47
C ARG A 59 10.07 18.81 25.68
N VAL A 60 9.92 18.44 24.41
CA VAL A 60 11.02 18.02 23.53
C VAL A 60 11.03 18.91 22.30
N SER A 61 12.20 19.35 21.87
CA SER A 61 12.30 20.12 20.63
C SER A 61 11.96 19.23 19.41
N ILE A 62 11.38 19.81 18.35
CA ILE A 62 11.07 19.07 17.12
C ILE A 62 12.34 18.41 16.55
N THR A 63 13.49 19.10 16.63
CA THR A 63 14.77 18.59 16.16
C THR A 63 15.23 17.37 16.96
N ASP A 64 15.15 17.44 18.29
CA ASP A 64 15.54 16.32 19.16
C ASP A 64 14.59 15.14 19.03
N PHE A 65 13.31 15.41 18.77
CA PHE A 65 12.33 14.37 18.48
C PHE A 65 12.66 13.65 17.16
N ILE A 66 12.83 14.39 16.06
CA ILE A 66 13.02 13.79 14.72
C ILE A 66 14.42 13.19 14.54
N PHE A 67 15.47 13.90 14.96
CA PHE A 67 16.87 13.49 14.74
C PHE A 67 17.52 12.83 15.96
N GLY A 68 16.82 12.78 17.10
CA GLY A 68 17.27 12.07 18.28
C GLY A 68 17.45 10.58 17.98
N ARG A 69 18.56 10.02 18.46
CA ARG A 69 18.97 8.62 18.19
C ARG A 69 18.52 7.63 19.25
N LEU A 70 17.86 8.10 20.30
CA LEU A 70 17.56 7.32 21.49
C LEU A 70 16.06 7.38 21.79
N TRP A 71 15.43 6.21 21.76
CA TRP A 71 14.05 6.02 22.18
C TRP A 71 14.05 5.25 23.51
N TYR A 72 13.93 5.99 24.61
CA TYR A 72 13.80 5.46 25.97
C TYR A 72 12.71 6.25 26.71
N PRO A 73 11.43 5.93 26.49
CA PRO A 73 10.30 6.60 27.16
C PRO A 73 10.29 6.44 28.68
N THR A 74 10.90 5.38 29.19
CA THR A 74 10.91 5.01 30.61
C THR A 74 12.10 5.58 31.39
N SER A 75 13.06 6.26 30.72
CA SER A 75 14.16 6.92 31.41
C SER A 75 13.71 8.22 32.09
N ASP A 76 14.45 8.68 33.11
CA ASP A 76 14.24 9.99 33.73
C ASP A 76 15.49 10.87 33.51
N PRO A 77 15.43 11.93 32.67
CA PRO A 77 14.29 12.33 31.84
C PRO A 77 14.06 11.40 30.65
N GLY A 78 12.81 11.33 30.15
CA GLY A 78 12.41 10.50 29.01
C GLY A 78 13.07 10.95 27.70
N ARG A 79 13.49 9.99 26.87
CA ARG A 79 14.11 10.26 25.55
C ARG A 79 13.21 9.78 24.43
N PHE A 80 12.81 10.69 23.55
CA PHE A 80 11.80 10.45 22.50
C PHE A 80 12.36 10.63 21.08
N GLY A 81 13.62 10.29 20.86
CA GLY A 81 14.25 10.38 19.54
C GLY A 81 13.78 9.28 18.60
N ILE A 82 13.06 9.65 17.53
CA ILE A 82 12.43 8.71 16.59
C ILE A 82 13.28 8.43 15.34
N PHE A 83 14.47 9.02 15.21
CA PHE A 83 15.32 8.82 14.04
C PHE A 83 15.59 7.34 13.72
N PRO A 84 15.90 6.47 14.71
CA PRO A 84 16.06 5.04 14.45
C PRO A 84 14.80 4.38 13.89
N LEU A 85 13.62 4.80 14.36
CA LEU A 85 12.33 4.26 13.92
C LEU A 85 12.02 4.68 12.47
N ILE A 86 12.37 5.91 12.09
CA ILE A 86 12.25 6.41 10.72
C ILE A 86 13.15 5.58 9.79
N ILE A 87 14.44 5.44 10.14
CA ILE A 87 15.39 4.66 9.34
C ILE A 87 14.97 3.19 9.24
N ALA A 88 14.49 2.60 10.34
CA ALA A 88 13.95 1.24 10.34
C ALA A 88 12.78 1.10 9.36
N SER A 89 11.78 1.98 9.44
CA SER A 89 10.64 2.01 8.51
C SER A 89 11.09 2.12 7.05
N MET A 90 11.95 3.11 6.75
CA MET A 90 12.42 3.34 5.39
C MET A 90 13.22 2.15 4.84
N SER A 91 14.08 1.55 5.67
CA SER A 91 14.94 0.43 5.25
C SER A 91 14.12 -0.83 5.00
N VAL A 92 13.16 -1.15 5.88
CA VAL A 92 12.24 -2.28 5.69
C VAL A 92 11.41 -2.09 4.42
N THR A 93 10.82 -0.92 4.21
CA THR A 93 10.06 -0.62 2.99
C THR A 93 10.94 -0.72 1.74
N ALA A 94 12.15 -0.15 1.75
CA ALA A 94 13.05 -0.16 0.61
C ALA A 94 13.45 -1.59 0.20
N VAL A 95 13.84 -2.43 1.16
CA VAL A 95 14.18 -3.84 0.87
C VAL A 95 12.95 -4.61 0.40
N ALA A 96 11.77 -4.37 1.00
CA ALA A 96 10.52 -4.97 0.53
C ALA A 96 10.16 -4.55 -0.90
N SER A 97 10.37 -3.29 -1.28
CA SER A 97 10.18 -2.80 -2.66
C SER A 97 11.11 -3.49 -3.64
N LEU A 98 12.39 -3.61 -3.28
CA LEU A 98 13.42 -4.21 -4.14
C LEU A 98 13.09 -5.67 -4.48
N ILE A 99 12.37 -6.36 -3.61
CA ILE A 99 11.92 -7.73 -3.84
C ILE A 99 10.56 -7.75 -4.55
N SER A 100 9.57 -7.02 -4.02
CA SER A 100 8.18 -7.15 -4.46
C SER A 100 7.87 -6.52 -5.80
N VAL A 101 8.50 -5.39 -6.14
CA VAL A 101 8.28 -4.70 -7.41
C VAL A 101 8.72 -5.55 -8.60
N PRO A 102 9.98 -6.03 -8.69
CA PRO A 102 10.38 -6.83 -9.84
C PRO A 102 9.60 -8.14 -9.90
N LEU A 103 9.39 -8.85 -8.78
CA LEU A 103 8.66 -10.11 -8.78
C LEU A 103 7.19 -9.92 -9.19
N GLY A 104 6.51 -8.91 -8.65
CA GLY A 104 5.12 -8.61 -8.98
C GLY A 104 4.93 -8.22 -10.44
N VAL A 105 5.78 -7.32 -10.95
CA VAL A 105 5.70 -6.84 -12.34
C VAL A 105 6.09 -7.94 -13.33
N MET A 106 7.15 -8.70 -13.07
CA MET A 106 7.55 -9.81 -13.96
C MET A 106 6.48 -10.90 -14.00
N THR A 107 5.88 -11.24 -12.85
CA THR A 107 4.79 -12.22 -12.80
C THR A 107 3.58 -11.73 -13.57
N ALA A 108 3.22 -10.45 -13.45
CA ALA A 108 2.13 -9.85 -14.21
C ALA A 108 2.35 -9.91 -15.73
N ILE A 109 3.55 -9.52 -16.19
CA ILE A 109 3.90 -9.57 -17.62
C ILE A 109 3.85 -11.01 -18.13
N TYR A 110 4.38 -11.96 -17.35
CA TYR A 110 4.34 -13.38 -17.71
C TYR A 110 2.89 -13.88 -17.83
N LEU A 111 2.04 -13.59 -16.84
CA LEU A 111 0.64 -14.03 -16.84
C LEU A 111 -0.20 -13.40 -17.95
N ALA A 112 0.09 -12.15 -18.31
CA ALA A 112 -0.65 -11.44 -19.34
C ALA A 112 -0.22 -11.81 -20.77
N GLU A 113 1.08 -12.00 -21.02
CA GLU A 113 1.63 -12.09 -22.38
C GLU A 113 2.17 -13.48 -22.76
N ILE A 114 2.59 -14.29 -21.78
CA ILE A 114 3.32 -15.55 -22.03
C ILE A 114 2.52 -16.78 -21.58
N ALA A 115 1.78 -16.67 -20.47
CA ALA A 115 1.04 -17.76 -19.88
C ALA A 115 -0.08 -18.26 -20.80
N SER A 116 -0.27 -19.58 -20.82
CA SER A 116 -1.45 -20.17 -21.47
C SER A 116 -2.74 -19.79 -20.73
N PRO A 117 -3.90 -19.74 -21.41
CA PRO A 117 -5.17 -19.38 -20.78
C PRO A 117 -5.49 -20.21 -19.52
N ARG A 118 -5.22 -21.53 -19.57
CA ARG A 118 -5.41 -22.44 -18.42
C ARG A 118 -4.54 -22.08 -17.23
N LEU A 119 -3.28 -21.70 -17.48
CA LEU A 119 -2.36 -21.32 -16.40
C LEU A 119 -2.84 -20.03 -15.73
N ARG A 120 -3.29 -19.05 -16.53
CA ARG A 120 -3.84 -17.80 -16.02
C ARG A 120 -5.10 -18.01 -15.18
N GLU A 121 -6.02 -18.84 -15.64
CA GLU A 121 -7.27 -19.18 -14.92
C GLU A 121 -7.03 -19.82 -13.55
N VAL A 122 -5.88 -20.48 -13.35
CA VAL A 122 -5.50 -21.08 -12.07
C VAL A 122 -4.66 -20.13 -11.22
N VAL A 123 -3.64 -19.51 -11.80
CA VAL A 123 -2.67 -18.71 -11.04
C VAL A 123 -3.26 -17.38 -10.58
N LYS A 124 -4.10 -16.71 -11.39
CA LYS A 124 -4.67 -15.41 -11.00
C LYS A 124 -5.52 -15.50 -9.72
N PRO A 125 -6.50 -16.43 -9.61
CA PRO A 125 -7.24 -16.62 -8.37
C PRO A 125 -6.36 -16.99 -7.16
N LEU A 126 -5.28 -17.77 -7.37
CA LEU A 126 -4.34 -18.10 -6.29
C LEU A 126 -3.59 -16.87 -5.79
N VAL A 127 -3.12 -16.01 -6.71
CA VAL A 127 -2.47 -14.75 -6.36
C VAL A 127 -3.45 -13.84 -5.60
N GLU A 128 -4.69 -13.71 -6.06
CA GLU A 128 -5.72 -12.93 -5.37
C GLU A 128 -6.04 -13.50 -3.98
N LEU A 129 -6.08 -14.83 -3.84
CA LEU A 129 -6.27 -15.50 -2.55
C LEU A 129 -5.12 -15.21 -1.57
N LEU A 130 -3.86 -15.19 -2.07
CA LEU A 130 -2.70 -14.80 -1.26
C LEU A 130 -2.81 -13.35 -0.76
N ALA A 131 -3.36 -12.44 -1.58
CA ALA A 131 -3.57 -11.05 -1.19
C ALA A 131 -4.60 -10.86 -0.06
N ALA A 132 -5.52 -11.83 0.08
CA ALA A 132 -6.58 -11.85 1.09
C ALA A 132 -6.14 -12.44 2.44
N LEU A 133 -4.93 -12.97 2.55
CA LEU A 133 -4.41 -13.51 3.80
C LEU A 133 -4.33 -12.41 4.88
N PRO A 134 -4.81 -12.67 6.11
CA PRO A 134 -4.66 -11.71 7.21
C PRO A 134 -3.19 -11.45 7.52
N SER A 135 -2.83 -10.18 7.73
CA SER A 135 -1.44 -9.78 7.97
C SER A 135 -0.84 -10.43 9.22
N VAL A 136 -1.64 -10.65 10.27
CA VAL A 136 -1.21 -11.36 11.48
C VAL A 136 -0.81 -12.82 11.20
N VAL A 137 -1.45 -13.49 10.23
CA VAL A 137 -1.08 -14.87 9.85
C VAL A 137 0.27 -14.88 9.15
N ILE A 138 0.51 -13.90 8.28
CA ILE A 138 1.81 -13.72 7.61
C ILE A 138 2.90 -13.40 8.64
N GLY A 139 2.62 -12.50 9.59
CA GLY A 139 3.55 -12.18 10.68
C GLY A 139 3.87 -13.38 11.56
N PHE A 140 2.85 -14.17 11.92
CA PHE A 140 3.04 -15.40 12.68
C PHE A 140 3.88 -16.44 11.92
N PHE A 141 3.60 -16.66 10.64
CA PHE A 141 4.40 -17.54 9.79
C PHE A 141 5.85 -17.04 9.68
N GLY A 142 6.04 -15.73 9.50
CA GLY A 142 7.36 -15.10 9.46
C GLY A 142 8.17 -15.29 10.75
N MET A 143 7.50 -15.25 11.90
CA MET A 143 8.12 -15.44 13.21
C MET A 143 8.43 -16.93 13.50
N VAL A 144 7.51 -17.84 13.19
CA VAL A 144 7.61 -19.25 13.63
C VAL A 144 8.35 -20.12 12.63
N VAL A 145 8.24 -19.83 11.33
CA VAL A 145 8.82 -20.65 10.27
C VAL A 145 10.00 -19.96 9.62
N VAL A 146 9.81 -18.72 9.16
CA VAL A 146 10.82 -18.02 8.36
C VAL A 146 12.00 -17.56 9.20
N ALA A 147 11.78 -17.04 10.41
CA ALA A 147 12.86 -16.61 11.29
C ALA A 147 13.82 -17.75 11.64
N PRO A 148 13.38 -18.93 12.15
CA PRO A 148 14.28 -20.06 12.38
C PRO A 148 14.97 -20.54 11.11
N PHE A 149 14.23 -20.63 9.99
CA PHE A 149 14.82 -21.01 8.71
C PHE A 149 15.96 -20.07 8.27
N LEU A 150 15.77 -18.76 8.39
CA LEU A 150 16.80 -17.77 8.07
C LEU A 150 17.97 -17.82 9.05
N GLN A 151 17.72 -18.09 10.33
CA GLN A 151 18.80 -18.29 11.31
C GLN A 151 19.70 -19.45 10.92
N ASP A 152 19.11 -20.60 10.60
CA ASP A 152 19.86 -21.81 10.26
C ASP A 152 20.54 -21.68 8.89
N ALA A 153 19.83 -21.18 7.88
CA ALA A 153 20.33 -21.10 6.51
C ALA A 153 21.43 -20.05 6.31
N LEU A 154 21.36 -18.93 7.03
CA LEU A 154 22.30 -17.81 6.90
C LEU A 154 23.22 -17.65 8.13
N ASN A 155 23.15 -18.58 9.09
CA ASN A 155 23.91 -18.56 10.34
C ASN A 155 23.78 -17.22 11.11
N LEU A 156 22.54 -16.74 11.24
CA LEU A 156 22.23 -15.46 11.89
C LEU A 156 22.04 -15.63 13.39
N ALA A 157 22.49 -14.64 14.17
CA ALA A 157 22.23 -14.61 15.60
C ALA A 157 20.73 -14.51 15.93
N VAL A 158 19.97 -13.74 15.15
CA VAL A 158 18.55 -13.48 15.39
C VAL A 158 17.78 -13.52 14.06
N GLY A 159 16.71 -14.31 14.00
CA GLY A 159 15.86 -14.47 12.81
C GLY A 159 14.77 -13.41 12.69
N LEU A 160 14.48 -12.72 13.79
CA LEU A 160 13.60 -11.55 13.83
C LEU A 160 14.43 -10.30 13.52
N ASN A 161 14.45 -9.92 12.25
CA ASN A 161 15.31 -8.86 11.74
C ASN A 161 14.65 -8.11 10.57
N LEU A 162 15.32 -7.03 10.14
CA LEU A 162 14.88 -6.19 9.03
C LEU A 162 14.63 -7.00 7.75
N PHE A 163 15.52 -7.92 7.39
CA PHE A 163 15.40 -8.73 6.17
C PHE A 163 14.17 -9.65 6.21
N ASN A 164 13.93 -10.33 7.33
CA ASN A 164 12.74 -11.17 7.49
C ASN A 164 11.45 -10.33 7.41
N ALA A 165 11.41 -9.18 8.09
CA ALA A 165 10.28 -8.26 7.98
C ALA A 165 10.05 -7.82 6.53
N ALA A 166 11.11 -7.41 5.83
CA ALA A 166 11.03 -7.00 4.42
C ALA A 166 10.57 -8.13 3.50
N LEU A 167 11.01 -9.37 3.74
CA LEU A 167 10.59 -10.55 2.99
C LEU A 167 9.09 -10.83 3.17
N MET A 168 8.59 -10.76 4.40
CA MET A 168 7.16 -10.95 4.70
C MET A 168 6.29 -9.83 4.11
N LEU A 169 6.76 -8.58 4.16
CA LEU A 169 6.10 -7.49 3.45
C LEU A 169 6.12 -7.69 1.94
N ALA A 170 7.22 -8.16 1.38
CA ALA A 170 7.31 -8.43 -0.04
C ALA A 170 6.33 -9.54 -0.46
N PHE A 171 6.25 -10.62 0.30
CA PHE A 171 5.27 -11.70 0.10
C PHE A 171 3.83 -11.19 0.05
N MET A 172 3.51 -10.20 0.89
CA MET A 172 2.21 -9.56 0.95
C MET A 172 1.96 -8.56 -0.20
N SER A 173 2.98 -7.80 -0.60
CA SER A 173 2.86 -6.79 -1.66
C SER A 173 2.89 -7.37 -3.08
N VAL A 174 3.61 -8.48 -3.30
CA VAL A 174 3.72 -9.13 -4.63
C VAL A 174 2.34 -9.42 -5.24
N PRO A 175 1.39 -10.05 -4.54
CA PRO A 175 0.06 -10.31 -5.10
C PRO A 175 -0.69 -9.06 -5.55
N THR A 176 -0.64 -7.98 -4.76
CA THR A 176 -1.30 -6.72 -5.10
C THR A 176 -0.66 -6.08 -6.33
N ILE A 177 0.69 -6.03 -6.38
CA ILE A 177 1.42 -5.49 -7.54
C ILE A 177 1.13 -6.34 -8.78
N CYS A 178 1.16 -7.66 -8.65
CA CYS A 178 0.95 -8.60 -9.75
C CYS A 178 -0.46 -8.48 -10.33
N SER A 179 -1.51 -8.55 -9.50
CA SER A 179 -2.90 -8.54 -9.98
C SER A 179 -3.24 -7.25 -10.72
N ILE A 180 -2.87 -6.09 -10.15
CA ILE A 180 -3.19 -4.79 -10.75
C ILE A 180 -2.32 -4.53 -11.99
N SER A 181 -1.04 -4.94 -11.97
CA SER A 181 -0.18 -4.83 -13.15
C SER A 181 -0.65 -5.74 -14.29
N GLU A 182 -1.18 -6.92 -13.98
CA GLU A 182 -1.67 -7.86 -14.98
C GLU A 182 -2.92 -7.31 -15.69
N ASP A 183 -3.85 -6.70 -14.94
CA ASP A 183 -4.99 -5.98 -15.53
C ASP A 183 -4.53 -4.80 -16.41
N ALA A 184 -3.50 -4.06 -15.99
CA ALA A 184 -2.94 -2.97 -16.77
C ALA A 184 -2.32 -3.45 -18.09
N VAL A 185 -1.54 -4.53 -18.06
CA VAL A 185 -0.93 -5.13 -19.26
C VAL A 185 -2.01 -5.72 -20.18
N PHE A 186 -3.03 -6.36 -19.61
CA PHE A 186 -4.13 -6.95 -20.36
C PHE A 186 -5.02 -5.89 -21.04
N SER A 187 -5.05 -4.66 -20.53
CA SER A 187 -5.80 -3.54 -21.12
C SER A 187 -5.19 -2.98 -22.41
N VAL A 188 -3.95 -3.35 -22.76
CA VAL A 188 -3.29 -2.91 -23.98
C VAL A 188 -4.04 -3.46 -25.21
N PRO A 189 -4.50 -2.58 -26.14
CA PRO A 189 -5.24 -3.00 -27.33
C PRO A 189 -4.52 -4.07 -28.13
N LYS A 190 -5.27 -5.07 -28.64
CA LYS A 190 -4.69 -6.19 -29.40
C LYS A 190 -4.11 -5.72 -30.73
N GLU A 191 -4.69 -4.66 -31.30
CA GLU A 191 -4.31 -4.05 -32.57
C GLU A 191 -2.85 -3.56 -32.52
N LEU A 192 -2.40 -3.00 -31.39
CA LEU A 192 -1.00 -2.59 -31.21
C LEU A 192 -0.04 -3.78 -31.24
N LYS A 193 -0.46 -4.92 -30.68
CA LYS A 193 0.33 -6.15 -30.62
C LYS A 193 0.42 -6.79 -32.01
N GLU A 194 -0.70 -6.86 -32.72
CA GLU A 194 -0.78 -7.39 -34.09
C GLU A 194 0.00 -6.53 -35.08
N ALA A 195 -0.08 -5.19 -34.96
CA ALA A 195 0.71 -4.26 -35.79
C ALA A 195 2.23 -4.45 -35.58
N SER A 196 2.68 -4.58 -34.33
CA SER A 196 4.10 -4.85 -34.01
C SER A 196 4.58 -6.15 -34.65
N LEU A 197 3.80 -7.23 -34.53
CA LEU A 197 4.13 -8.53 -35.14
C LEU A 197 4.12 -8.46 -36.67
N ALA A 198 3.20 -7.71 -37.28
CA ALA A 198 3.13 -7.51 -38.73
C ALA A 198 4.34 -6.75 -39.30
N LEU A 199 5.00 -5.92 -38.49
CA LEU A 199 6.26 -5.26 -38.83
C LEU A 199 7.49 -6.18 -38.68
N GLY A 200 7.28 -7.46 -38.37
CA GLY A 200 8.34 -8.45 -38.22
C GLY A 200 8.98 -8.48 -36.83
N ALA A 201 8.41 -7.79 -35.83
CA ALA A 201 8.91 -7.84 -34.47
C ALA A 201 8.66 -9.21 -33.83
N THR A 202 9.58 -9.64 -32.97
CA THR A 202 9.41 -10.84 -32.16
C THR A 202 8.43 -10.59 -30.99
N ARG A 203 7.88 -11.66 -30.40
CA ARG A 203 7.00 -11.51 -29.21
C ARG A 203 7.70 -10.77 -28.07
N TRP A 204 9.00 -11.01 -27.86
CA TRP A 204 9.79 -10.32 -26.84
C TRP A 204 9.93 -8.83 -27.12
N GLU A 205 10.21 -8.46 -28.37
CA GLU A 205 10.27 -7.06 -28.78
C GLU A 205 8.91 -6.37 -28.63
N THR A 206 7.82 -7.03 -29.00
CA THR A 206 6.46 -6.50 -28.80
C THR A 206 6.17 -6.27 -27.31
N ILE A 207 6.54 -7.20 -26.43
CA ILE A 207 6.37 -7.04 -24.97
C ILE A 207 7.15 -5.82 -24.47
N TRP A 208 8.44 -5.73 -24.76
CA TRP A 208 9.31 -4.68 -24.20
C TRP A 208 9.18 -3.31 -24.86
N ARG A 209 8.87 -3.25 -26.15
CA ARG A 209 8.84 -1.99 -26.90
C ARG A 209 7.43 -1.44 -27.10
N VAL A 210 6.38 -2.26 -26.94
CA VAL A 210 4.99 -1.84 -27.17
C VAL A 210 4.17 -2.03 -25.90
N VAL A 211 4.05 -3.27 -25.40
CA VAL A 211 3.11 -3.60 -24.32
C VAL A 211 3.53 -2.97 -22.98
N VAL A 212 4.78 -3.15 -22.55
CA VAL A 212 5.28 -2.59 -21.30
C VAL A 212 5.21 -1.06 -21.33
N PRO A 213 5.72 -0.35 -22.36
CA PRO A 213 5.58 1.10 -22.49
C PRO A 213 4.12 1.59 -22.46
N ALA A 214 3.22 0.90 -23.15
CA ALA A 214 1.80 1.27 -23.19
C ALA A 214 1.07 1.07 -21.85
N SER A 215 1.57 0.17 -20.99
CA SER A 215 0.97 -0.15 -19.70
C SER A 215 1.69 0.49 -18.49
N VAL A 216 2.74 1.29 -18.69
CA VAL A 216 3.57 1.86 -17.61
C VAL A 216 2.74 2.62 -16.57
N SER A 217 1.74 3.39 -16.97
CA SER A 217 0.92 4.13 -16.00
C SER A 217 0.12 3.21 -15.07
N GLY A 218 -0.38 2.09 -15.60
CA GLY A 218 -1.10 1.09 -14.80
C GLY A 218 -0.15 0.28 -13.91
N ILE A 219 1.00 -0.15 -14.44
CA ILE A 219 2.06 -0.82 -13.67
C ILE A 219 2.58 0.09 -12.54
N SER A 220 2.81 1.37 -12.84
CA SER A 220 3.24 2.35 -11.83
C SER A 220 2.19 2.49 -10.73
N THR A 221 0.91 2.58 -11.08
CA THR A 221 -0.19 2.64 -10.11
C THR A 221 -0.26 1.37 -9.26
N ALA A 222 -0.07 0.19 -9.85
CA ALA A 222 -0.02 -1.08 -9.13
C ALA A 222 1.12 -1.13 -8.10
N VAL A 223 2.32 -0.69 -8.50
CA VAL A 223 3.49 -0.59 -7.63
C VAL A 223 3.23 0.37 -6.48
N ILE A 224 2.67 1.56 -6.76
CA ILE A 224 2.33 2.55 -5.74
C ILE A 224 1.37 1.94 -4.72
N LEU A 225 0.25 1.38 -5.17
CA LEU A 225 -0.76 0.77 -4.29
C LEU A 225 -0.18 -0.36 -3.43
N GLY A 226 0.64 -1.24 -4.02
CA GLY A 226 1.30 -2.32 -3.31
C GLY A 226 2.31 -1.83 -2.27
N MET A 227 3.02 -0.73 -2.56
CA MET A 227 4.00 -0.14 -1.66
C MET A 227 3.39 0.70 -0.55
N SER A 228 2.34 1.48 -0.84
CA SER A 228 1.61 2.25 0.16
C SER A 228 1.07 1.34 1.27
N ARG A 229 0.65 0.12 0.93
CA ARG A 229 0.24 -0.89 1.91
C ARG A 229 1.39 -1.34 2.81
N ALA A 230 2.58 -1.56 2.25
CA ALA A 230 3.75 -2.01 3.01
C ALA A 230 4.29 -0.96 3.99
N ILE A 231 4.25 0.33 3.64
CA ILE A 231 4.73 1.42 4.52
C ILE A 231 3.90 1.51 5.82
N GLY A 232 2.59 1.31 5.70
CA GLY A 232 1.66 1.32 6.83
C GLY A 232 1.50 -0.04 7.52
N GLU A 233 2.22 -1.08 7.09
CA GLU A 233 2.03 -2.41 7.65
C GLU A 233 2.52 -2.46 9.10
N THR A 234 1.62 -2.87 9.98
CA THR A 234 1.81 -2.75 11.42
C THR A 234 2.03 -4.10 12.08
N MET A 235 1.23 -5.12 11.72
CA MET A 235 1.23 -6.39 12.46
C MET A 235 2.35 -7.31 12.02
N VAL A 236 2.61 -7.43 10.71
CA VAL A 236 3.73 -8.25 10.21
C VAL A 236 5.05 -7.75 10.80
N VAL A 237 5.25 -6.44 10.74
CA VAL A 237 6.50 -5.81 11.16
C VAL A 237 6.69 -5.89 12.67
N LEU A 238 5.63 -5.67 13.45
CA LEU A 238 5.65 -5.85 14.91
C LEU A 238 6.11 -7.25 15.31
N MET A 239 5.63 -8.28 14.59
CA MET A 239 5.91 -9.66 14.91
C MET A 239 7.31 -10.11 14.45
N VAL A 240 7.80 -9.59 13.34
CA VAL A 240 8.94 -10.20 12.62
C VAL A 240 10.22 -9.35 12.65
N ALA A 241 10.14 -8.04 12.91
CA ALA A 241 11.29 -7.14 12.77
C ALA A 241 12.31 -7.19 13.92
N GLY A 242 11.95 -7.77 15.07
CA GLY A 242 12.84 -7.92 16.24
C GLY A 242 12.74 -6.83 17.30
N GLY A 243 12.10 -5.69 17.00
CA GLY A 243 11.64 -4.74 18.02
C GLY A 243 12.71 -3.84 18.64
N ALA A 244 13.92 -3.76 18.06
CA ALA A 244 14.99 -2.91 18.56
C ALA A 244 14.92 -1.49 17.99
N ALA A 245 14.88 -0.48 18.87
CA ALA A 245 14.86 0.94 18.51
C ALA A 245 16.28 1.50 18.27
N MET A 246 16.98 0.93 17.29
CA MET A 246 18.36 1.29 16.95
C MET A 246 18.52 1.43 15.44
N ILE A 247 19.53 2.20 15.02
CA ILE A 247 19.83 2.38 13.60
C ILE A 247 20.47 1.07 13.11
N PRO A 248 19.88 0.38 12.12
CA PRO A 248 20.47 -0.84 11.58
C PRO A 248 21.80 -0.54 10.89
N GLY A 249 22.84 -1.30 11.21
CA GLY A 249 24.10 -1.32 10.47
C GLY A 249 24.10 -2.39 9.37
N SER A 250 23.25 -3.41 9.50
CA SER A 250 23.07 -4.51 8.57
C SER A 250 21.59 -4.77 8.29
N ILE A 251 21.28 -5.40 7.15
CA ILE A 251 19.93 -5.87 6.83
C ILE A 251 19.46 -7.02 7.75
N PHE A 252 20.39 -7.64 8.48
CA PHE A 252 20.10 -8.72 9.43
C PHE A 252 19.98 -8.24 10.89
N ASP A 253 20.07 -6.93 11.12
CA ASP A 253 19.86 -6.37 12.45
C ASP A 253 18.37 -6.34 12.83
N PRO A 254 18.04 -6.55 14.11
CA PRO A 254 16.70 -6.30 14.61
C PRO A 254 16.39 -4.80 14.53
N VAL A 255 15.16 -4.49 14.15
CA VAL A 255 14.70 -3.10 13.98
C VAL A 255 13.28 -2.93 14.49
N ARG A 256 12.91 -1.67 14.77
CA ARG A 256 11.56 -1.30 15.15
C ARG A 256 11.04 -0.15 14.31
N PRO A 257 10.28 -0.42 13.24
CA PRO A 257 9.60 0.59 12.44
C PRO A 257 8.56 1.38 13.23
N MET A 258 8.24 2.60 12.78
CA MET A 258 7.27 3.50 13.43
C MET A 258 5.90 2.85 13.69
N PRO A 259 5.24 2.16 12.73
CA PRO A 259 3.95 1.53 12.98
C PRO A 259 4.01 0.49 14.11
N ALA A 260 5.08 -0.32 14.13
CA ALA A 260 5.31 -1.31 15.16
C ALA A 260 5.54 -0.67 16.54
N SER A 261 6.28 0.44 16.61
CA SER A 261 6.49 1.17 17.87
C SER A 261 5.19 1.72 18.44
N ILE A 262 4.31 2.27 17.58
CA ILE A 262 2.99 2.76 17.98
C ILE A 262 2.15 1.59 18.51
N ALA A 263 2.05 0.50 17.76
CA ALA A 263 1.23 -0.64 18.17
C ALA A 263 1.73 -1.35 19.43
N ALA A 264 3.05 -1.47 19.59
CA ALA A 264 3.65 -2.15 20.74
C ALA A 264 3.44 -1.37 22.04
N GLU A 265 3.63 -0.04 22.01
CA GLU A 265 3.77 0.74 23.24
C GLU A 265 2.50 1.55 23.59
N MET A 266 1.55 1.75 22.66
CA MET A 266 0.37 2.59 22.90
C MET A 266 -0.53 2.06 24.01
N ALA A 267 -0.66 0.73 24.13
CA ALA A 267 -1.48 0.12 25.18
C ALA A 267 -0.84 0.21 26.57
N GLU A 268 0.48 0.42 26.64
CA GLU A 268 1.25 0.49 27.89
C GLU A 268 1.51 1.94 28.34
N ALA A 269 1.37 2.90 27.43
CA ALA A 269 1.61 4.31 27.71
C ALA A 269 0.52 4.90 28.63
N PRO A 270 0.90 5.56 29.74
CA PRO A 270 -0.06 6.25 30.61
C PRO A 270 -0.86 7.29 29.83
N PHE A 271 -2.19 7.26 29.99
CA PHE A 271 -3.08 8.18 29.29
C PHE A 271 -2.68 9.64 29.59
N ARG A 272 -2.46 10.43 28.53
CA ARG A 272 -2.01 11.84 28.59
C ARG A 272 -0.64 12.04 29.26
N GLY A 273 0.21 11.01 29.30
CA GLY A 273 1.62 11.15 29.65
C GLY A 273 2.50 11.54 28.46
N ASP A 274 3.76 11.90 28.72
CA ASP A 274 4.71 12.30 27.67
C ASP A 274 4.95 11.17 26.64
N HIS A 275 5.01 9.90 27.10
CA HIS A 275 5.11 8.74 26.22
C HIS A 275 3.91 8.58 25.29
N TYR A 276 2.70 8.80 25.80
CA TYR A 276 1.48 8.78 25.01
C TYR A 276 1.53 9.85 23.90
N TYR A 277 1.85 11.09 24.26
CA TYR A 277 1.97 12.18 23.30
C TYR A 277 3.09 11.96 22.27
N ALA A 278 4.22 11.37 22.68
CA ALA A 278 5.31 11.00 21.78
C ALA A 278 4.90 9.93 20.75
N LEU A 279 4.07 8.96 21.13
CA LEU A 279 3.54 7.95 20.20
C LEU A 279 2.58 8.56 19.18
N PHE A 280 1.70 9.48 19.60
CA PHE A 280 0.86 10.25 18.67
C PHE A 280 1.68 11.14 17.73
N ALA A 281 2.72 11.81 18.24
CA ALA A 281 3.65 12.58 17.42
C ALA A 281 4.42 11.70 16.41
N THR A 282 4.78 10.48 16.80
CA THR A 282 5.36 9.48 15.88
C THR A 282 4.35 9.12 14.78
N GLY A 283 3.06 9.01 15.11
CA GLY A 283 1.98 8.83 14.15
C GLY A 283 1.83 10.01 13.19
N ILE A 284 1.96 11.26 13.65
CA ILE A 284 1.99 12.46 12.78
C ILE A 284 3.14 12.34 11.79
N VAL A 285 4.33 11.97 12.26
CA VAL A 285 5.51 11.83 11.39
C VAL A 285 5.29 10.72 10.36
N LEU A 286 4.79 9.55 10.76
CA LEU A 286 4.41 8.48 9.84
C LEU A 286 3.38 8.93 8.81
N PHE A 287 2.35 9.69 9.21
CA PHE A 287 1.35 10.26 8.30
C PHE A 287 1.97 11.21 7.29
N VAL A 288 2.87 12.11 7.73
CA VAL A 288 3.56 13.05 6.82
C VAL A 288 4.47 12.30 5.86
N PHE A 289 5.22 11.30 6.33
CA PHE A 289 6.07 10.47 5.47
C PHE A 289 5.26 9.69 4.44
N THR A 290 4.17 9.05 4.85
CA THR A 290 3.29 8.31 3.92
C THR A 290 2.67 9.25 2.90
N LEU A 291 2.22 10.44 3.30
CA LEU A 291 1.68 11.45 2.40
C LEU A 291 2.73 11.91 1.38
N ILE A 292 3.94 12.26 1.82
CA ILE A 292 5.03 12.67 0.92
C ILE A 292 5.38 11.55 -0.05
N PHE A 293 5.53 10.31 0.45
CA PHE A 293 5.81 9.16 -0.40
C PHE A 293 4.73 8.97 -1.47
N ASN A 294 3.46 8.98 -1.07
CA ASN A 294 2.34 8.81 -1.99
C ASN A 294 2.28 9.94 -3.03
N LEU A 295 2.50 11.20 -2.63
CA LEU A 295 2.53 12.34 -3.54
C LEU A 295 3.68 12.25 -4.56
N VAL A 296 4.88 11.89 -4.09
CA VAL A 296 6.04 11.71 -4.97
C VAL A 296 5.79 10.57 -5.95
N ALA A 297 5.27 9.45 -5.46
CA ALA A 297 5.03 8.27 -6.28
C ALA A 297 3.93 8.54 -7.33
N ASP A 298 2.85 9.22 -6.95
CA ASP A 298 1.79 9.66 -7.85
C ASP A 298 2.30 10.64 -8.92
N HIS A 299 3.11 11.63 -8.52
CA HIS A 299 3.74 12.57 -9.44
C HIS A 299 4.63 11.86 -10.48
N VAL A 300 5.40 10.86 -10.05
CA VAL A 300 6.24 10.04 -10.95
C VAL A 300 5.36 9.24 -11.92
N SER A 301 4.27 8.62 -11.46
CA SER A 301 3.32 7.88 -12.30
C SER A 301 2.66 8.77 -13.37
N HIS A 302 2.26 9.98 -13.01
CA HIS A 302 1.61 10.92 -13.92
C HIS A 302 2.51 11.37 -15.08
N ARG A 303 3.81 11.48 -14.86
CA ARG A 303 4.78 11.82 -15.91
C ARG A 303 4.80 10.78 -17.05
N TYR A 304 4.62 9.50 -16.72
CA TYR A 304 4.57 8.42 -17.72
C TYR A 304 3.24 8.36 -18.47
N ARG A 305 2.14 8.86 -17.90
CA ARG A 305 0.83 8.94 -18.57
C ARG A 305 0.85 9.89 -19.77
N GLN A 306 1.68 10.93 -19.75
CA GLN A 306 1.77 11.92 -20.83
C GLN A 306 2.53 11.40 -22.05
N VAL A 307 3.47 10.46 -21.88
CA VAL A 307 4.27 9.92 -22.98
C VAL A 307 3.45 8.95 -23.83
N GLY A 308 2.62 8.10 -23.22
CA GLY A 308 1.78 7.13 -23.95
C GLY A 308 0.63 7.75 -24.75
N ALA A 309 0.15 8.94 -24.36
CA ALA A 309 -0.88 9.67 -25.10
C ALA A 309 -0.31 10.61 -26.18
N ALA A 310 0.96 11.00 -26.08
CA ALA A 310 1.61 11.91 -27.02
C ALA A 310 2.26 11.19 -28.22
N THR A 311 2.29 9.86 -28.23
CA THR A 311 2.85 9.03 -29.31
C THR A 311 1.83 8.16 -30.04
N LEU A 312 0.53 8.40 -29.82
CA LEU A 312 -0.57 7.80 -30.59
C LEU A 312 -1.12 8.80 -31.61
#